data_AF-A0A662J8W3-F1
#
_entry.id   AF-A0A662J8W3-F1
#
_cell.length_a   1.000
_cell.length_b   1.000
_cell.length_c   1.000
_cell.angle_alpha   90.00
_cell.angle_beta   90.00
_cell.angle_gamma   90.00
#
_symmetry.space_group_name_H-M   'P 1'
#
loop_
_entity.id
_entity.type
_entity.pdbx_description
1 polymer ?
#
loop_
_entity_poly.entity_id
_entity_poly.type
_entity_poly.pdbx_seq_one_letter_code
_entity_poly.pdbx_strand_id
1 'polypeptide(L)'
;MDVPTLMATQHPDSASRYFSIKDEVEEAVKDVLPHQCGGFGCDEKMIDYEGKLTPFLQPVWILKRIKELNLDLKVKPGKDFLLSVRCSSFSRESPERHIISLLSAIMANVMSTKEFNICTVKYIIHPMTLNVYELIGVQRRIIKLSGFAREELGLVSDEEICVIPLVEDINTMLRINELIESYITMGRKFLGAYFDHIRVFLGKSDSALAYGHLTSAVGIKIALSKLWELANEMSIGVFPIIGSGTLPFRGHLSPDNIDLYTKTYLGYYTLTLQTSFRYDYERDKVLRAIDMILSRRGKKVEVVEYENELIDSLRTCTLKYLETILRLSDIIIRVSDAVPSRRERVERQVYGRELGNAVLFTRDEN
;
A
#
# COMPACT_ATOMS: atom_id res chain seq x y z
N MET A 1 -11.69 -3.20 -15.78
CA MET A 1 -10.39 -3.79 -15.38
C MET A 1 -10.61 -4.39 -14.02
N ASP A 2 -10.21 -5.64 -13.83
CA ASP A 2 -10.29 -6.28 -12.52
C ASP A 2 -9.37 -5.55 -11.53
N VAL A 3 -9.67 -5.66 -10.23
CA VAL A 3 -8.82 -5.11 -9.19
C VAL A 3 -7.44 -5.80 -9.24
N PRO A 4 -6.31 -5.08 -9.11
CA PRO A 4 -4.99 -5.70 -9.21
C PRO A 4 -4.67 -6.59 -8.01
N THR A 5 -3.86 -7.62 -8.22
CA THR A 5 -3.47 -8.63 -7.22
C THR A 5 -1.99 -8.51 -6.80
N LEU A 6 -1.12 -8.08 -7.71
CA LEU A 6 0.33 -8.09 -7.57
C LEU A 6 0.85 -6.65 -7.59
N MET A 7 0.99 -6.06 -6.40
CA MET A 7 1.48 -4.69 -6.28
C MET A 7 2.99 -4.66 -6.09
N ALA A 8 3.73 -4.31 -7.13
CA ALA A 8 5.14 -3.97 -7.01
C ALA A 8 5.32 -2.66 -6.22
N THR A 9 6.18 -2.65 -5.20
CA THR A 9 6.46 -1.43 -4.40
C THR A 9 7.93 -1.01 -4.45
N GLN A 10 8.25 0.20 -3.98
CA GLN A 10 9.61 0.78 -3.95
C GLN A 10 10.27 0.70 -2.56
N HIS A 11 9.90 -0.29 -1.74
CA HIS A 11 10.47 -0.45 -0.41
C HIS A 11 11.99 -0.65 -0.45
N PRO A 12 12.77 -0.06 0.47
CA PRO A 12 14.23 -0.16 0.49
C PRO A 12 14.70 -1.41 1.25
N ASP A 13 14.12 -2.58 0.96
CA ASP A 13 14.30 -3.81 1.75
C ASP A 13 15.27 -4.82 1.12
N SER A 14 15.84 -4.53 -0.06
CA SER A 14 16.76 -5.45 -0.72
C SER A 14 18.12 -5.53 -0.03
N ALA A 15 18.60 -6.75 0.18
CA ALA A 15 19.95 -6.98 0.69
C ALA A 15 21.02 -6.70 -0.37
N SER A 16 20.72 -6.97 -1.64
CA SER A 16 21.71 -7.01 -2.72
C SER A 16 21.75 -5.77 -3.61
N ARG A 17 20.65 -5.01 -3.73
CA ARG A 17 20.49 -4.02 -4.79
C ARG A 17 20.10 -2.64 -4.28
N TYR A 18 20.82 -1.63 -4.77
CA TYR A 18 20.46 -0.22 -4.66
C TYR A 18 19.71 0.22 -5.92
N PHE A 19 18.72 1.11 -5.77
CA PHE A 19 18.07 1.79 -6.88
C PHE A 19 18.16 3.30 -6.67
N SER A 20 18.81 3.99 -7.62
CA SER A 20 18.71 5.45 -7.74
C SER A 20 17.34 5.85 -8.28
N ILE A 21 16.97 7.12 -8.16
CA ILE A 21 15.75 7.69 -8.75
C ILE A 21 15.59 7.34 -10.24
N LYS A 22 16.70 7.33 -11.00
CA LYS A 22 16.68 7.01 -12.43
C LYS A 22 16.40 5.52 -12.67
N ASP A 23 16.98 4.64 -11.85
CA ASP A 23 16.78 3.20 -11.95
C ASP A 23 15.33 2.79 -11.65
N GLU A 24 14.58 3.59 -10.90
CA GLU A 24 13.20 3.27 -10.52
C GLU A 24 12.24 3.28 -11.70
N VAL A 25 12.54 4.06 -12.75
CA VAL A 25 11.74 4.07 -13.98
C VAL A 25 11.90 2.73 -14.71
N GLU A 26 13.14 2.27 -14.91
CA GLU A 26 13.41 0.96 -15.51
C GLU A 26 12.94 -0.20 -14.60
N GLU A 27 13.02 -0.02 -13.28
CA GLU A 27 12.46 -0.95 -12.32
C GLU A 27 10.95 -1.09 -12.50
N ALA A 28 10.22 0.03 -12.52
CA ALA A 28 8.76 0.02 -12.68
C ALA A 28 8.34 -0.65 -14.00
N VAL A 29 9.08 -0.36 -15.08
CA VAL A 29 8.89 -1.02 -16.37
C VAL A 29 9.09 -2.53 -16.25
N LYS A 30 10.21 -2.97 -15.66
CA LYS A 30 10.49 -4.39 -15.46
C LYS A 30 9.45 -5.07 -14.57
N ASP A 31 8.94 -4.37 -13.56
CA ASP A 31 7.93 -4.89 -12.65
C ASP A 31 6.64 -5.26 -13.37
N VAL A 32 6.19 -4.42 -14.31
CA VAL A 32 4.89 -4.60 -15.02
C VAL A 32 5.00 -5.40 -16.32
N LEU A 33 6.20 -5.52 -16.89
CA LEU A 33 6.39 -6.30 -18.12
C LEU A 33 6.06 -7.80 -17.88
N PRO A 34 5.45 -8.49 -18.87
CA PRO A 34 5.19 -9.93 -18.79
C PRO A 34 6.45 -10.75 -18.58
N HIS A 35 6.29 -11.94 -17.99
CA HIS A 35 7.40 -12.85 -17.71
C HIS A 35 8.20 -13.24 -18.95
N GLN A 36 7.52 -13.41 -20.09
CA GLN A 36 8.13 -13.74 -21.38
C GLN A 36 9.06 -12.64 -21.90
N CYS A 37 8.84 -11.40 -21.44
CA CYS A 37 9.65 -10.22 -21.78
C CYS A 37 10.70 -9.92 -20.70
N GLY A 38 10.96 -10.85 -19.78
CA GLY A 38 11.92 -10.68 -18.68
C GLY A 38 11.41 -9.89 -17.48
N GLY A 39 10.12 -9.50 -17.47
CA GLY A 39 9.51 -8.75 -16.37
C GLY A 39 8.89 -9.62 -15.27
N PHE A 40 8.29 -9.00 -14.26
CA PHE A 40 7.65 -9.67 -13.13
C PHE A 40 6.13 -9.80 -13.26
N GLY A 41 5.52 -9.28 -14.32
CA GLY A 41 4.09 -9.44 -14.59
C GLY A 41 3.17 -8.86 -13.50
N CYS A 42 3.65 -7.88 -12.73
CA CYS A 42 2.84 -7.20 -11.73
C CYS A 42 1.75 -6.36 -12.42
N ASP A 43 0.51 -6.49 -11.95
CA ASP A 43 -0.64 -5.74 -12.47
C ASP A 43 -0.81 -4.37 -11.77
N GLU A 44 0.10 -4.02 -10.85
CA GLU A 44 0.15 -2.72 -10.21
C GLU A 44 1.56 -2.33 -9.78
N LYS A 45 1.92 -1.06 -9.98
CA LYS A 45 3.14 -0.45 -9.41
C LYS A 45 2.77 0.69 -8.48
N MET A 46 3.13 0.53 -7.21
CA MET A 46 3.09 1.59 -6.22
C MET A 46 4.29 2.52 -6.37
N ILE A 47 4.03 3.81 -6.49
CA ILE A 47 5.02 4.89 -6.56
C ILE A 47 4.97 5.66 -5.24
N ASP A 48 6.09 5.68 -4.52
CA ASP A 48 6.13 6.20 -3.15
C ASP A 48 6.61 7.65 -3.13
N TYR A 49 5.69 8.58 -2.85
CA TYR A 49 5.99 10.00 -2.64
C TYR A 49 6.12 10.38 -1.16
N GLU A 50 5.86 9.43 -0.25
CA GLU A 50 5.88 9.66 1.19
C GLU A 50 7.31 9.49 1.73
N GLY A 51 7.89 8.31 1.59
CA GLY A 51 9.19 7.99 2.19
C GLY A 51 10.42 8.41 1.38
N LYS A 52 10.22 9.01 0.18
CA LYS A 52 11.26 9.19 -0.85
C LYS A 52 11.23 10.57 -1.48
N LEU A 53 12.38 10.97 -2.04
CA LEU A 53 12.54 12.18 -2.86
C LEU A 53 12.11 11.93 -4.31
N THR A 54 10.93 11.36 -4.49
CA THR A 54 10.42 10.97 -5.81
C THR A 54 10.17 12.20 -6.68
N PRO A 55 10.76 12.28 -7.89
CA PRO A 55 10.54 13.41 -8.78
C PRO A 55 9.08 13.56 -9.18
N PHE A 56 8.61 14.79 -9.32
CA PHE A 56 7.22 15.10 -9.67
C PHE A 56 6.69 14.31 -10.88
N LEU A 57 7.51 14.08 -11.92
CA LEU A 57 7.07 13.42 -13.15
C LEU A 57 7.40 11.93 -13.23
N GLN A 58 7.82 11.27 -12.15
CA GLN A 58 8.20 9.84 -12.21
C GLN A 58 7.10 8.94 -12.81
N PRO A 59 5.80 9.05 -12.44
CA PRO A 59 4.73 8.29 -13.10
C PRO A 59 4.65 8.52 -14.61
N VAL A 60 4.82 9.77 -15.06
CA VAL A 60 4.82 10.13 -16.48
C VAL A 60 6.05 9.55 -17.19
N TRP A 61 7.22 9.54 -16.55
CA TRP A 61 8.43 8.94 -17.11
C TRP A 61 8.30 7.43 -17.30
N ILE A 62 7.65 6.73 -16.36
CA ILE A 62 7.34 5.31 -16.50
C ILE A 62 6.45 5.08 -17.73
N LEU A 63 5.39 5.87 -17.90
CA LEU A 63 4.50 5.75 -19.06
C LEU A 63 5.20 6.06 -20.39
N LYS A 64 6.06 7.09 -20.42
CA LYS A 64 6.88 7.42 -21.59
C LYS A 64 7.80 6.26 -21.94
N ARG A 65 8.47 5.67 -20.95
CA ARG A 65 9.38 4.56 -21.15
C ARG A 65 8.65 3.30 -21.64
N ILE A 66 7.47 3.01 -21.09
CA ILE A 66 6.60 1.95 -21.62
C ILE A 66 6.23 2.22 -23.07
N LYS A 67 5.84 3.46 -23.42
CA LYS A 67 5.51 3.85 -24.80
C LYS A 67 6.70 3.61 -25.76
N GLU A 68 7.90 3.99 -25.36
CA GLU A 68 9.13 3.81 -26.16
C GLU A 68 9.43 2.32 -26.42
N LEU A 69 9.15 1.45 -25.44
CA LEU A 69 9.31 0.01 -25.57
C LEU A 69 8.17 -0.67 -26.37
N ASN A 70 6.99 -0.04 -26.39
CA ASN A 70 5.73 -0.58 -26.91
C ASN A 70 5.50 -0.45 -28.43
N LEU A 71 6.54 -0.34 -29.25
CA LEU A 71 6.36 -0.59 -30.69
C LEU A 71 6.17 -2.09 -31.00
N ASP A 72 6.59 -3.00 -30.10
CA ASP A 72 6.40 -4.46 -30.24
C ASP A 72 5.82 -5.17 -29.00
N LEU A 73 5.80 -4.52 -27.83
CA LEU A 73 5.32 -5.11 -26.57
C LEU A 73 3.83 -4.78 -26.36
N LYS A 74 2.98 -5.79 -26.19
CA LYS A 74 1.51 -5.65 -26.13
C LYS A 74 0.95 -5.19 -24.77
N VAL A 75 1.74 -4.53 -23.93
CA VAL A 75 1.34 -4.16 -22.56
C VAL A 75 0.61 -2.82 -22.56
N LYS A 76 -0.60 -2.75 -22.04
CA LYS A 76 -1.46 -1.56 -22.08
C LYS A 76 -1.63 -0.95 -20.68
N PRO A 77 -1.02 0.22 -20.40
CA PRO A 77 -1.30 0.97 -19.17
C PRO A 77 -2.80 1.19 -18.97
N GLY A 78 -3.31 1.08 -17.74
CA GLY A 78 -4.74 1.25 -17.44
C GLY A 78 -5.61 0.02 -17.75
N LYS A 79 -5.07 -1.00 -18.44
CA LYS A 79 -5.74 -2.26 -18.73
C LYS A 79 -4.98 -3.49 -18.21
N ASP A 80 -3.68 -3.57 -18.45
CA ASP A 80 -2.83 -4.69 -18.06
C ASP A 80 -2.11 -4.42 -16.73
N PHE A 81 -1.82 -3.14 -16.44
CA PHE A 81 -1.33 -2.72 -15.14
C PHE A 81 -1.84 -1.32 -14.76
N LEU A 82 -1.82 -1.03 -13.45
CA LEU A 82 -2.11 0.29 -12.89
C LEU A 82 -0.86 0.91 -12.26
N LEU A 83 -0.83 2.25 -12.22
CA LEU A 83 0.07 2.99 -11.35
C LEU A 83 -0.74 3.50 -10.16
N SER A 84 -0.23 3.29 -8.95
CA SER A 84 -0.88 3.78 -7.72
C SER A 84 0.09 4.61 -6.91
N VAL A 85 -0.28 5.86 -6.62
CA VAL A 85 0.61 6.78 -5.91
C VAL A 85 0.35 6.70 -4.42
N ARG A 86 1.37 6.35 -3.62
CA ARG A 86 1.36 6.57 -2.16
C ARG A 86 1.72 8.03 -1.91
N CYS A 87 0.71 8.83 -1.60
CA CYS A 87 0.88 10.26 -1.34
C CYS A 87 1.54 10.49 0.03
N SER A 88 2.13 11.66 0.25
CA SER A 88 2.55 12.05 1.60
C SER A 88 1.33 12.43 2.44
N SER A 89 1.40 12.32 3.76
CA SER A 89 0.35 12.82 4.64
C SER A 89 0.29 14.35 4.63
N PHE A 90 -0.90 14.92 4.44
CA PHE A 90 -1.07 16.37 4.46
C PHE A 90 -0.87 16.97 5.86
N SER A 91 -1.34 16.26 6.90
CA SER A 91 -1.34 16.71 8.29
C SER A 91 -0.03 16.41 9.01
N ARG A 92 0.65 15.31 8.66
CA ARG A 92 1.83 14.81 9.38
C ARG A 92 3.17 15.10 8.70
N GLU A 93 3.17 15.39 7.40
CA GLU A 93 4.40 15.67 6.65
C GLU A 93 4.38 17.10 6.09
N SER A 94 4.10 17.26 4.80
CA SER A 94 4.12 18.56 4.11
C SER A 94 2.89 18.68 3.20
N PRO A 95 2.06 19.73 3.39
CA PRO A 95 0.97 20.07 2.47
C PRO A 95 1.43 20.19 1.01
N GLU A 96 2.59 20.77 0.77
CA GLU A 96 3.16 21.00 -0.56
C GLU A 96 3.49 19.66 -1.23
N ARG A 97 4.21 18.78 -0.53
CA ARG A 97 4.52 17.43 -1.02
C ARG A 97 3.25 16.63 -1.28
N HIS A 98 2.22 16.80 -0.44
CA HIS A 98 0.94 16.13 -0.62
C HIS A 98 0.30 16.56 -1.94
N ILE A 99 0.14 17.88 -2.18
CA ILE A 99 -0.44 18.39 -3.43
C ILE A 99 0.37 17.97 -4.65
N ILE A 100 1.71 18.02 -4.57
CA ILE A 100 2.61 17.59 -5.65
C ILE A 100 2.39 16.12 -6.00
N SER A 101 2.24 15.24 -5.00
CA SER A 101 1.99 13.81 -5.23
C SER A 101 0.62 13.55 -5.89
N LEU A 102 -0.43 14.27 -5.50
CA LEU A 102 -1.75 14.16 -6.13
C LEU A 102 -1.73 14.67 -7.58
N LEU A 103 -1.08 15.82 -7.81
CA LEU A 103 -0.96 16.38 -9.14
C LEU A 103 -0.11 15.47 -10.04
N SER A 104 0.93 14.82 -9.51
CA SER A 104 1.73 13.84 -10.24
C SER A 104 0.90 12.66 -10.77
N ALA A 105 0.03 12.11 -9.92
CA ALA A 105 -0.93 11.08 -10.32
C ALA A 105 -1.85 11.56 -11.45
N ILE A 106 -2.37 12.78 -11.35
CA ILE A 106 -3.25 13.36 -12.36
C ILE A 106 -2.51 13.65 -13.66
N MET A 107 -1.26 14.12 -13.61
CA MET A 107 -0.43 14.30 -14.81
C MET A 107 -0.14 12.97 -15.52
N ALA A 108 -0.02 11.88 -14.77
CA ALA A 108 0.06 10.54 -15.36
C ALA A 108 -1.20 10.20 -16.15
N ASN A 109 -2.38 10.54 -15.62
CA ASN A 109 -3.64 10.34 -16.34
C ASN A 109 -3.80 11.28 -17.54
N VAL A 110 -3.40 12.55 -17.44
CA VAL A 110 -3.38 13.47 -18.61
C VAL A 110 -2.57 12.85 -19.77
N MET A 111 -1.38 12.32 -19.47
CA MET A 111 -0.57 11.63 -20.46
C MET A 111 -1.27 10.35 -20.94
N SER A 112 -1.76 9.51 -20.03
CA SER A 112 -2.29 8.20 -20.40
C SER A 112 -3.61 8.27 -21.17
N THR A 113 -4.49 9.23 -20.88
CA THR A 113 -5.71 9.45 -21.66
C THR A 113 -5.37 9.93 -23.06
N LYS A 114 -4.35 10.78 -23.21
CA LYS A 114 -3.90 11.27 -24.52
C LYS A 114 -3.25 10.18 -25.36
N GLU A 115 -2.40 9.35 -24.76
CA GLU A 115 -1.52 8.43 -25.48
C GLU A 115 -2.05 7.00 -25.56
N PHE A 116 -2.90 6.60 -24.60
CA PHE A 116 -3.44 5.24 -24.48
C PHE A 116 -4.98 5.20 -24.39
N ASN A 117 -5.66 6.36 -24.40
CA ASN A 117 -7.11 6.48 -24.31
C ASN A 117 -7.72 5.82 -23.07
N ILE A 118 -6.98 5.81 -21.95
CA ILE A 118 -7.42 5.25 -20.66
C ILE A 118 -6.64 5.86 -19.48
N CYS A 119 -7.28 5.99 -18.32
CA CYS A 119 -6.60 6.36 -17.08
C CYS A 119 -5.76 5.20 -16.55
N THR A 120 -4.47 5.45 -16.28
CA THR A 120 -3.57 4.45 -15.67
C THR A 120 -3.56 4.52 -14.14
N VAL A 121 -3.79 5.71 -13.57
CA VAL A 121 -3.92 5.90 -12.13
C VAL A 121 -5.39 5.92 -11.76
N LYS A 122 -5.81 4.88 -11.04
CA LYS A 122 -7.17 4.75 -10.49
C LYS A 122 -7.22 4.89 -8.98
N TYR A 123 -6.06 4.80 -8.34
CA TYR A 123 -5.96 4.79 -6.89
C TYR A 123 -4.83 5.69 -6.38
N ILE A 124 -5.10 6.33 -5.24
CA ILE A 124 -4.09 7.03 -4.43
C ILE A 124 -4.11 6.42 -3.03
N ILE A 125 -2.95 5.98 -2.54
CA ILE A 125 -2.79 5.37 -1.23
C ILE A 125 -2.47 6.47 -0.22
N HIS A 126 -3.31 6.62 0.81
CA HIS A 126 -3.12 7.56 1.90
C HIS A 126 -2.46 6.87 3.10
N PRO A 127 -1.20 7.19 3.45
CA PRO A 127 -0.46 6.56 4.54
C PRO A 127 -0.99 6.99 5.92
N MET A 128 -0.62 6.23 6.97
CA MET A 128 -0.91 6.58 8.36
C MET A 128 -2.38 6.95 8.61
N THR A 129 -3.31 6.26 7.95
CA THR A 129 -4.74 6.58 8.04
C THR A 129 -5.25 6.22 9.43
N LEU A 130 -5.69 7.23 10.19
CA LEU A 130 -6.31 7.04 11.51
C LEU A 130 -7.80 7.42 11.55
N ASN A 131 -8.24 8.33 10.69
CA ASN A 131 -9.60 8.86 10.72
C ASN A 131 -10.16 9.17 9.33
N VAL A 132 -11.49 9.23 9.26
CA VAL A 132 -12.25 9.46 8.02
C VAL A 132 -12.07 10.87 7.44
N TYR A 133 -11.86 11.89 8.29
CA TYR A 133 -11.76 13.27 7.82
C TYR A 133 -10.54 13.49 6.93
N GLU A 134 -9.42 12.83 7.22
CA GLU A 134 -8.24 12.85 6.37
C GLU A 134 -8.55 12.25 4.99
N LEU A 135 -9.18 11.07 4.94
CA LEU A 135 -9.56 10.41 3.68
C LEU A 135 -10.50 11.28 2.82
N ILE A 136 -11.54 11.86 3.43
CA ILE A 136 -12.45 12.80 2.76
C ILE A 136 -11.69 14.04 2.28
N GLY A 137 -10.75 14.53 3.08
CA GLY A 137 -9.87 15.64 2.71
C GLY A 137 -9.05 15.34 1.46
N VAL A 138 -8.46 14.15 1.36
CA VAL A 138 -7.70 13.71 0.18
C VAL A 138 -8.62 13.53 -1.03
N GLN A 139 -9.74 12.81 -0.88
CA GLN A 139 -10.70 12.61 -1.98
C GLN A 139 -11.20 13.94 -2.55
N ARG A 140 -11.52 14.91 -1.68
CA ARG A 140 -11.92 16.26 -2.10
C ARG A 140 -10.83 16.99 -2.88
N ARG A 141 -9.56 16.87 -2.47
CA ARG A 141 -8.45 17.51 -3.19
C ARG A 141 -8.24 16.87 -4.56
N ILE A 142 -8.34 15.55 -4.66
CA ILE A 142 -8.30 14.81 -5.93
C ILE A 142 -9.38 15.34 -6.88
N ILE A 143 -10.64 15.40 -6.44
CA ILE A 143 -11.76 15.90 -7.26
C ILE A 143 -11.48 17.31 -7.79
N LYS A 144 -11.01 18.22 -6.92
CA LYS A 144 -10.68 19.60 -7.32
C LYS A 144 -9.52 19.67 -8.32
N LEU A 145 -8.45 18.92 -8.09
CA LEU A 145 -7.29 18.91 -8.98
C LEU A 145 -7.61 18.23 -10.32
N SER A 146 -8.45 17.20 -10.35
CA SER A 146 -8.93 16.59 -11.59
C SER A 146 -9.80 17.55 -12.39
N GLY A 147 -10.66 18.33 -11.73
CA GLY A 147 -11.41 19.42 -12.36
C GLY A 147 -10.50 20.44 -13.03
N PHE A 148 -9.52 20.96 -12.28
CA PHE A 148 -8.49 21.85 -12.81
C PHE A 148 -7.73 21.24 -13.99
N ALA A 149 -7.35 19.96 -13.91
CA ALA A 149 -6.62 19.30 -14.99
C ALA A 149 -7.46 19.09 -16.27
N ARG A 150 -8.78 18.92 -16.14
CA ARG A 150 -9.69 18.90 -17.31
C ARG A 150 -9.76 20.26 -17.97
N GLU A 151 -9.86 21.32 -17.19
CA GLU A 151 -9.98 22.70 -17.68
C GLU A 151 -8.68 23.21 -18.32
N GLU A 152 -7.54 22.96 -17.68
CA GLU A 152 -6.28 23.63 -18.01
C GLU A 152 -5.20 22.72 -18.61
N LEU A 153 -5.25 21.41 -18.32
CA LEU A 153 -4.16 20.48 -18.64
C LEU A 153 -4.54 19.42 -19.68
N GLY A 154 -5.81 19.39 -20.12
CA GLY A 154 -6.30 18.47 -21.14
C GLY A 154 -6.50 17.04 -20.67
N LEU A 155 -6.88 16.83 -19.40
CA LEU A 155 -7.35 15.52 -18.94
C LEU A 155 -8.65 15.15 -19.68
N VAL A 156 -8.67 14.02 -20.38
CA VAL A 156 -9.85 13.55 -21.13
C VAL A 156 -10.42 12.31 -20.45
N SER A 157 -10.97 12.50 -19.25
CA SER A 157 -11.65 11.43 -18.51
C SER A 157 -12.48 11.99 -17.34
N ASP A 158 -13.61 11.34 -17.12
CA ASP A 158 -14.47 11.53 -15.94
C ASP A 158 -14.25 10.44 -14.87
N GLU A 159 -13.35 9.47 -15.11
CA GLU A 159 -13.00 8.45 -14.12
C GLU A 159 -12.43 9.10 -12.85
N GLU A 160 -13.06 8.85 -11.71
CA GLU A 160 -12.59 9.32 -10.42
C GLU A 160 -11.46 8.44 -9.87
N ILE A 161 -10.42 9.09 -9.34
CA ILE A 161 -9.36 8.41 -8.60
C ILE A 161 -9.87 8.17 -7.17
N CYS A 162 -9.85 6.90 -6.73
CA CYS A 162 -10.30 6.50 -5.41
C CYS A 162 -9.15 6.52 -4.40
N VAL A 163 -9.41 6.98 -3.16
CA VAL A 163 -8.41 6.89 -2.08
C VAL A 163 -8.44 5.51 -1.44
N ILE A 164 -7.25 4.92 -1.28
CA ILE A 164 -7.01 3.68 -0.54
C ILE A 164 -6.45 4.06 0.83
N PRO A 165 -7.16 3.81 1.94
CA PRO A 165 -6.60 3.97 3.27
C PRO A 165 -5.50 2.93 3.52
N LEU A 166 -4.27 3.38 3.81
CA LEU A 166 -3.22 2.56 4.40
C LEU A 166 -3.29 2.69 5.93
N VAL A 167 -3.75 1.62 6.57
CA VAL A 167 -3.94 1.51 8.01
C VAL A 167 -2.80 0.70 8.60
N GLU A 168 -2.09 1.33 9.53
CA GLU A 168 -0.89 0.79 10.19
C GLU A 168 -1.05 0.73 11.73
N ASP A 169 -2.11 1.35 12.26
CA ASP A 169 -2.44 1.39 13.68
C ASP A 169 -3.37 0.23 14.07
N ILE A 170 -3.05 -0.48 15.16
CA ILE A 170 -3.82 -1.65 15.58
C ILE A 170 -5.21 -1.25 16.08
N ASN A 171 -5.36 -0.14 16.79
CA ASN A 171 -6.69 0.31 17.24
C ASN A 171 -7.58 0.62 16.04
N THR A 172 -7.02 1.21 14.99
CA THR A 172 -7.75 1.44 13.73
C THR A 172 -8.04 0.14 12.98
N MET A 173 -7.11 -0.83 12.96
CA MET A 173 -7.36 -2.16 12.36
C MET A 173 -8.51 -2.91 13.05
N LEU A 174 -8.61 -2.83 14.38
CA LEU A 174 -9.69 -3.45 15.15
C LEU A 174 -11.06 -2.81 14.91
N ARG A 175 -11.10 -1.53 14.49
CA ARG A 175 -12.32 -0.79 14.13
C ARG A 175 -12.38 -0.45 12.64
N ILE A 176 -11.79 -1.30 11.80
CA ILE A 176 -11.63 -1.01 10.38
C ILE A 176 -12.98 -0.89 9.66
N ASN A 177 -13.97 -1.68 10.06
CA ASN A 177 -15.32 -1.62 9.53
C ASN A 177 -15.94 -0.22 9.70
N GLU A 178 -15.83 0.35 10.90
CA GLU A 178 -16.35 1.69 11.22
C GLU A 178 -15.67 2.78 10.37
N LEU A 179 -14.35 2.69 10.19
CA LEU A 179 -13.59 3.64 9.37
C LEU A 179 -14.06 3.63 7.92
N ILE A 180 -14.20 2.43 7.33
CA ILE A 180 -14.54 2.26 5.92
C ILE A 180 -16.01 2.62 5.66
N GLU A 181 -16.94 2.17 6.51
CA GLU A 181 -18.35 2.54 6.42
C GLU A 181 -18.53 4.06 6.51
N SER A 182 -17.83 4.70 7.46
CA SER A 182 -17.84 6.15 7.61
C SER A 182 -17.30 6.85 6.36
N TYR A 183 -16.20 6.35 5.78
CA TYR A 183 -15.61 6.93 4.58
C TYR A 183 -16.55 6.87 3.37
N ILE A 184 -17.21 5.73 3.15
CA ILE A 184 -18.21 5.57 2.07
C ILE A 184 -19.37 6.54 2.27
N THR A 185 -19.94 6.53 3.48
CA THR A 185 -21.12 7.33 3.81
C THR A 185 -20.83 8.82 3.69
N MET A 186 -19.69 9.27 4.22
CA MET A 186 -19.27 10.67 4.15
C MET A 186 -18.87 11.08 2.73
N GLY A 187 -18.21 10.21 1.96
CA GLY A 187 -17.85 10.48 0.57
C GLY A 187 -19.09 10.73 -0.29
N ARG A 188 -20.10 9.88 -0.13
CA ARG A 188 -21.40 10.05 -0.79
C ARG A 188 -22.09 11.34 -0.37
N LYS A 189 -22.19 11.59 0.94
CA LYS A 189 -22.94 12.73 1.49
C LYS A 189 -22.29 14.09 1.20
N PHE A 190 -20.98 14.19 1.34
CA PHE A 190 -20.28 15.48 1.29
C PHE A 190 -19.59 15.77 -0.04
N LEU A 191 -19.23 14.74 -0.79
CA LEU A 191 -18.50 14.88 -2.06
C LEU A 191 -19.32 14.44 -3.27
N GLY A 192 -20.47 13.78 -3.08
CA GLY A 192 -21.21 13.16 -4.17
C GLY A 192 -20.44 11.99 -4.82
N ALA A 193 -19.43 11.45 -4.14
CA ALA A 193 -18.61 10.35 -4.64
C ALA A 193 -19.28 9.01 -4.35
N TYR A 194 -19.37 8.15 -5.37
CA TYR A 194 -19.94 6.81 -5.27
C TYR A 194 -18.84 5.77 -5.48
N PHE A 195 -18.85 4.74 -4.63
CA PHE A 195 -17.84 3.69 -4.64
C PHE A 195 -18.53 2.36 -4.95
N ASP A 196 -18.29 1.79 -6.13
CA ASP A 196 -18.72 0.42 -6.47
C ASP A 196 -17.92 -0.62 -5.67
N HIS A 197 -16.69 -0.24 -5.31
CA HIS A 197 -15.81 -1.01 -4.46
C HIS A 197 -14.83 -0.11 -3.71
N ILE A 198 -14.26 -0.65 -2.63
CA ILE A 198 -13.18 -0.04 -1.88
C ILE A 198 -12.02 -1.02 -1.76
N ARG A 199 -10.80 -0.48 -1.86
CA ARG A 199 -9.58 -1.18 -1.52
C ARG A 199 -9.07 -0.65 -0.18
N VAL A 200 -8.60 -1.53 0.69
CA VAL A 200 -8.11 -1.18 2.04
C VAL A 200 -6.73 -1.77 2.21
N PHE A 201 -5.74 -0.96 2.57
CA PHE A 201 -4.35 -1.39 2.68
C PHE A 201 -3.98 -1.57 4.15
N LEU A 202 -3.65 -2.80 4.54
CA LEU A 202 -3.18 -3.16 5.87
C LEU A 202 -1.64 -3.25 5.91
N GLY A 203 -1.00 -2.40 6.71
CA GLY A 203 0.46 -2.33 6.82
C GLY A 203 1.03 -3.25 7.90
N LYS A 204 1.61 -4.41 7.53
CA LYS A 204 2.19 -5.35 8.51
C LYS A 204 3.47 -4.83 9.19
N SER A 205 4.32 -4.14 8.43
CA SER A 205 5.67 -3.77 8.90
C SER A 205 5.63 -2.74 10.03
N ASP A 206 4.83 -1.69 9.83
CA ASP A 206 4.72 -0.56 10.74
C ASP A 206 3.98 -0.95 12.02
N SER A 207 2.89 -1.71 11.90
CA SER A 207 2.23 -2.28 13.07
C SER A 207 3.15 -3.22 13.87
N ALA A 208 3.98 -4.02 13.20
CA ALA A 208 4.91 -4.92 13.91
C ALA A 208 5.96 -4.12 14.68
N LEU A 209 6.49 -3.04 14.10
CA LEU A 209 7.44 -2.18 14.78
C LEU A 209 6.82 -1.51 16.01
N ALA A 210 5.56 -1.05 15.91
CA ALA A 210 4.90 -0.33 16.99
C ALA A 210 4.33 -1.26 18.09
N TYR A 211 3.75 -2.40 17.72
CA TYR A 211 2.99 -3.27 18.63
C TYR A 211 3.60 -4.67 18.85
N GLY A 212 4.63 -5.01 18.09
CA GLY A 212 5.23 -6.35 18.08
C GLY A 212 4.63 -7.24 16.99
N HIS A 213 5.41 -8.27 16.60
CA HIS A 213 5.09 -9.13 15.47
C HIS A 213 3.73 -9.84 15.62
N LEU A 214 3.46 -10.39 16.80
CA LEU A 214 2.26 -11.18 17.08
C LEU A 214 0.99 -10.33 16.98
N THR A 215 0.95 -9.20 17.70
CA THR A 215 -0.16 -8.24 17.66
C THR A 215 -0.44 -7.76 16.25
N SER A 216 0.61 -7.47 15.50
CA SER A 216 0.50 -7.08 14.10
C SER A 216 -0.05 -8.18 13.18
N ALA A 217 0.37 -9.44 13.36
CA ALA A 217 -0.13 -10.54 12.55
C ALA A 217 -1.61 -10.82 12.83
N VAL A 218 -1.99 -10.84 14.10
CA VAL A 218 -3.37 -11.12 14.52
C VAL A 218 -4.30 -9.95 14.21
N GLY A 219 -3.86 -8.71 14.43
CA GLY A 219 -4.64 -7.51 14.08
C GLY A 219 -5.03 -7.46 12.60
N ILE A 220 -4.14 -7.91 11.71
CA ILE A 220 -4.47 -8.06 10.28
C ILE A 220 -5.53 -9.14 10.06
N LYS A 221 -5.44 -10.30 10.73
CA LYS A 221 -6.48 -11.36 10.61
C LYS A 221 -7.85 -10.84 11.05
N ILE A 222 -7.92 -10.13 12.18
CA ILE A 222 -9.16 -9.52 12.68
C ILE A 222 -9.68 -8.49 11.66
N ALA A 223 -8.83 -7.60 11.15
CA ALA A 223 -9.22 -6.61 10.16
C ALA A 223 -9.75 -7.25 8.87
N LEU A 224 -9.12 -8.32 8.37
CA LEU A 224 -9.62 -9.07 7.20
C LEU A 224 -11.00 -9.68 7.47
N SER A 225 -11.25 -10.22 8.67
CA SER A 225 -12.55 -10.77 9.07
C SER A 225 -13.63 -9.67 9.04
N LYS A 226 -13.37 -8.52 9.68
CA LYS A 226 -14.31 -7.39 9.72
C LYS A 226 -14.57 -6.78 8.35
N LEU A 227 -13.54 -6.68 7.50
CA LEU A 227 -13.71 -6.19 6.12
C LEU A 227 -14.57 -7.14 5.27
N TRP A 228 -14.46 -8.45 5.51
CA TRP A 228 -15.31 -9.44 4.84
C TRP A 228 -16.78 -9.31 5.28
N GLU A 229 -17.03 -9.14 6.57
CA GLU A 229 -18.37 -8.90 7.12
C GLU A 229 -18.97 -7.63 6.53
N LEU A 230 -18.22 -6.52 6.57
CA LEU A 230 -18.64 -5.23 6.01
C LEU A 230 -19.00 -5.33 4.51
N ALA A 231 -18.23 -6.09 3.74
CA ALA A 231 -18.51 -6.30 2.31
C ALA A 231 -19.90 -6.92 2.08
N ASN A 232 -20.30 -7.87 2.95
CA ASN A 232 -21.62 -8.50 2.88
C ASN A 232 -22.72 -7.55 3.36
N GLU A 233 -22.49 -6.85 4.47
CA GLU A 233 -23.46 -5.90 5.06
C GLU A 233 -23.79 -4.74 4.12
N MET A 234 -22.77 -4.14 3.50
CA MET A 234 -22.94 -3.00 2.60
C MET A 234 -23.23 -3.40 1.16
N SER A 235 -23.10 -4.68 0.80
CA SER A 235 -23.21 -5.18 -0.58
C SER A 235 -22.29 -4.44 -1.57
N ILE A 236 -21.06 -4.15 -1.15
CA ILE A 236 -20.02 -3.51 -1.97
C ILE A 236 -18.79 -4.41 -2.08
N GLY A 237 -18.01 -4.27 -3.15
CA GLY A 237 -16.71 -4.94 -3.24
C GLY A 237 -15.72 -4.37 -2.22
N VAL A 238 -15.18 -5.19 -1.32
CA VAL A 238 -14.05 -4.81 -0.45
C VAL A 238 -12.85 -5.66 -0.81
N PHE A 239 -11.74 -5.01 -1.14
CA PHE A 239 -10.55 -5.66 -1.69
C PHE A 239 -9.30 -5.34 -0.84
N PRO A 240 -8.99 -6.16 0.17
CA PRO A 240 -7.86 -5.91 1.07
C PRO A 240 -6.51 -6.06 0.37
N ILE A 241 -5.59 -5.15 0.67
CA ILE A 241 -4.19 -5.17 0.28
C ILE A 241 -3.37 -5.44 1.54
N ILE A 242 -2.40 -6.35 1.48
CA ILE A 242 -1.49 -6.60 2.61
C ILE A 242 -0.07 -6.17 2.22
N GLY A 243 0.45 -5.18 2.95
CA GLY A 243 1.85 -4.75 2.85
C GLY A 243 2.75 -5.52 3.77
N SER A 244 3.52 -6.46 3.21
CA SER A 244 4.42 -7.32 3.97
C SER A 244 5.79 -7.43 3.30
N GLY A 245 6.84 -7.47 4.14
CA GLY A 245 8.21 -7.75 3.73
C GLY A 245 8.55 -9.24 3.81
N THR A 246 9.70 -9.60 3.24
CA THR A 246 10.16 -10.99 3.14
C THR A 246 10.60 -11.60 4.47
N LEU A 247 11.03 -10.78 5.43
CA LEU A 247 11.46 -11.24 6.75
C LEU A 247 10.27 -11.50 7.71
N PRO A 248 10.36 -12.48 8.63
CA PRO A 248 9.28 -12.85 9.54
C PRO A 248 8.65 -11.69 10.30
N PHE A 249 9.46 -10.80 10.89
CA PHE A 249 8.96 -9.66 11.64
C PHE A 249 7.99 -8.79 10.82
N ARG A 250 8.30 -8.61 9.53
CA ARG A 250 7.53 -7.83 8.55
C ARG A 250 6.47 -8.64 7.78
N GLY A 251 6.27 -9.90 8.17
CA GLY A 251 5.17 -10.79 7.76
C GLY A 251 5.56 -12.02 6.95
N HIS A 252 6.85 -12.20 6.60
CA HIS A 252 7.34 -13.40 5.92
C HIS A 252 6.72 -13.67 4.54
N LEU A 253 6.41 -12.61 3.78
CA LEU A 253 5.99 -12.74 2.38
C LEU A 253 7.24 -12.99 1.53
N SER A 254 7.66 -14.25 1.43
CA SER A 254 8.83 -14.69 0.65
C SER A 254 8.47 -15.81 -0.32
N PRO A 255 9.22 -15.99 -1.42
CA PRO A 255 9.01 -17.12 -2.32
C PRO A 255 9.10 -18.49 -1.64
N ASP A 256 9.93 -18.61 -0.61
CA ASP A 256 10.11 -19.88 0.14
C ASP A 256 8.99 -20.15 1.16
N ASN A 257 8.19 -19.14 1.55
CA ASN A 257 7.13 -19.26 2.56
C ASN A 257 5.72 -18.96 2.01
N ILE A 258 5.57 -18.81 0.69
CA ILE A 258 4.32 -18.30 0.09
C ILE A 258 3.10 -19.18 0.34
N ASP A 259 3.29 -20.50 0.43
CA ASP A 259 2.22 -21.45 0.74
C ASP A 259 1.61 -21.18 2.11
N LEU A 260 2.45 -21.04 3.13
CA LEU A 260 2.00 -20.75 4.49
C LEU A 260 1.43 -19.34 4.58
N TYR A 261 2.12 -18.33 4.01
CA TYR A 261 1.67 -16.94 4.03
C TYR A 261 0.24 -16.77 3.51
N THR A 262 -0.05 -17.36 2.34
CA THR A 262 -1.37 -17.26 1.71
C THR A 262 -2.46 -18.05 2.42
N LYS A 263 -2.11 -19.05 3.24
CA LYS A 263 -3.03 -19.73 4.17
C LYS A 263 -3.27 -18.92 5.44
N THR A 264 -2.23 -18.26 5.97
CA THR A 264 -2.33 -17.45 7.19
C THR A 264 -3.22 -16.22 7.00
N TYR A 265 -3.16 -15.59 5.83
CA TYR A 265 -3.83 -14.32 5.55
C TYR A 265 -4.97 -14.45 4.54
N LEU A 266 -5.80 -15.49 4.66
CA LEU A 266 -7.01 -15.65 3.83
C LEU A 266 -7.89 -14.38 3.87
N GLY A 267 -8.55 -14.06 2.75
CA GLY A 267 -9.27 -12.80 2.57
C GLY A 267 -8.46 -11.68 1.91
N TYR A 268 -7.14 -11.83 1.73
CA TYR A 268 -6.37 -10.88 0.93
C TYR A 268 -6.84 -10.88 -0.54
N TYR A 269 -6.75 -9.72 -1.18
CA TYR A 269 -6.95 -9.60 -2.62
C TYR A 269 -5.69 -9.15 -3.35
N THR A 270 -4.96 -8.19 -2.80
CA THR A 270 -3.67 -7.72 -3.34
C THR A 270 -2.54 -7.97 -2.34
N LEU A 271 -1.37 -8.42 -2.80
CA LEU A 271 -0.16 -8.48 -1.98
C LEU A 271 0.93 -7.55 -2.53
N THR A 272 1.67 -6.92 -1.62
CA THR A 272 2.85 -6.14 -2.03
C THR A 272 4.03 -7.04 -2.32
N LEU A 273 4.53 -7.04 -3.54
CA LEU A 273 5.83 -7.61 -3.85
C LEU A 273 6.87 -6.52 -3.61
N GLN A 274 7.59 -6.58 -2.48
CA GLN A 274 8.64 -5.61 -2.14
C GLN A 274 9.94 -5.88 -2.92
N THR A 275 10.93 -4.98 -2.83
CA THR A 275 12.15 -5.09 -3.64
C THR A 275 12.90 -6.39 -3.32
N SER A 276 12.98 -6.78 -2.04
CA SER A 276 13.63 -8.03 -1.66
C SER A 276 12.99 -9.25 -2.32
N PHE A 277 11.64 -9.33 -2.32
CA PHE A 277 10.91 -10.43 -2.95
C PHE A 277 11.25 -10.58 -4.43
N ARG A 278 11.41 -9.45 -5.15
CA ARG A 278 11.67 -9.44 -6.59
C ARG A 278 13.15 -9.68 -6.94
N TYR A 279 14.08 -9.25 -6.10
CA TYR A 279 15.49 -9.13 -6.49
C TYR A 279 16.49 -9.94 -5.65
N ASP A 280 16.13 -10.40 -4.44
CA ASP A 280 17.03 -11.18 -3.59
C ASP A 280 16.81 -12.70 -3.67
N TYR A 281 15.81 -13.14 -4.45
CA TYR A 281 15.47 -14.56 -4.64
C TYR A 281 15.65 -14.97 -6.11
N GLU A 282 15.88 -16.27 -6.32
CA GLU A 282 15.95 -16.85 -7.65
C GLU A 282 14.65 -16.59 -8.43
N ARG A 283 14.79 -16.14 -9.68
CA ARG A 283 13.67 -15.75 -10.52
C ARG A 283 12.59 -16.83 -10.60
N ASP A 284 12.97 -18.09 -10.80
CA ASP A 284 12.00 -19.18 -10.94
C ASP A 284 11.18 -19.41 -9.66
N LYS A 285 11.77 -19.20 -8.48
CA LYS A 285 11.03 -19.23 -7.22
C LYS A 285 10.04 -18.08 -7.12
N VAL A 286 10.46 -16.88 -7.52
CA VAL A 286 9.60 -15.68 -7.54
C VAL A 286 8.39 -15.91 -8.43
N LEU A 287 8.59 -16.44 -9.65
CA LEU A 287 7.50 -16.69 -10.60
C LEU A 287 6.50 -17.72 -10.08
N ARG A 288 6.97 -18.85 -9.54
CA ARG A 288 6.08 -19.84 -8.91
C ARG A 288 5.29 -19.28 -7.73
N ALA A 289 5.93 -18.41 -6.94
CA ALA A 289 5.25 -17.76 -5.83
C ALA A 289 4.15 -16.79 -6.32
N ILE A 290 4.38 -16.06 -7.41
CA ILE A 290 3.37 -15.22 -8.05
C ILE A 290 2.15 -16.03 -8.49
N ASP A 291 2.36 -17.17 -9.16
CA ASP A 291 1.26 -18.06 -9.58
C ASP A 291 0.41 -18.54 -8.38
N MET A 292 1.08 -18.87 -7.26
CA MET A 292 0.41 -19.24 -6.02
C MET A 292 -0.43 -18.09 -5.44
N ILE A 293 0.09 -16.85 -5.46
CA ILE A 293 -0.63 -15.66 -5.00
C ILE A 293 -1.91 -15.45 -5.82
N LEU A 294 -1.79 -15.53 -7.15
CA LEU A 294 -2.91 -15.35 -8.07
C LEU A 294 -4.00 -16.41 -7.86
N SER A 295 -3.62 -17.68 -7.66
CA SER A 295 -4.59 -18.77 -7.46
C SER A 295 -5.31 -18.75 -6.10
N ARG A 296 -4.84 -17.95 -5.14
CA ARG A 296 -5.37 -17.91 -3.77
C ARG A 296 -6.01 -16.58 -3.36
N ARG A 297 -5.94 -15.55 -4.21
CA ARG A 297 -6.58 -14.26 -3.96
C ARG A 297 -8.08 -14.40 -3.74
N GLY A 298 -8.65 -13.55 -2.89
CA GLY A 298 -10.10 -13.45 -2.69
C GLY A 298 -10.76 -14.68 -2.08
N LYS A 299 -9.98 -15.61 -1.52
CA LYS A 299 -10.54 -16.73 -0.77
C LYS A 299 -11.22 -16.24 0.50
N LYS A 300 -12.29 -16.93 0.89
CA LYS A 300 -13.05 -16.64 2.11
C LYS A 300 -12.11 -16.58 3.32
N VAL A 301 -12.26 -15.52 4.10
CA VAL A 301 -11.51 -15.30 5.35
C VAL A 301 -11.87 -16.34 6.41
N GLU A 302 -10.92 -16.64 7.29
CA GLU A 302 -11.19 -17.34 8.54
C GLU A 302 -11.78 -16.35 9.55
N VAL A 303 -12.98 -16.64 10.05
CA VAL A 303 -13.56 -15.85 11.14
C VAL A 303 -12.71 -16.03 12.39
N VAL A 304 -12.38 -14.93 13.04
CA VAL A 304 -11.62 -14.95 14.30
C VAL A 304 -12.61 -15.13 15.44
N GLU A 305 -12.60 -16.32 16.06
CA GLU A 305 -13.35 -16.59 17.29
C GLU A 305 -12.64 -15.97 18.52
N TYR A 306 -13.41 -15.65 19.57
CA TYR A 306 -12.88 -15.10 20.83
C TYR A 306 -12.07 -13.80 20.65
N GLU A 307 -12.58 -12.89 19.81
CA GLU A 307 -11.89 -11.65 19.43
C GLU A 307 -11.44 -10.84 20.66
N ASN A 308 -12.32 -10.68 21.66
CA ASN A 308 -12.04 -9.88 22.85
C ASN A 308 -10.93 -10.49 23.71
N GLU A 309 -10.98 -11.79 24.00
CA GLU A 309 -9.97 -12.51 24.77
C GLU A 309 -8.61 -12.52 24.05
N LEU A 310 -8.65 -12.59 22.72
CA LEU A 310 -7.46 -12.49 21.88
C LEU A 310 -6.86 -11.08 21.97
N ILE A 311 -7.67 -10.03 21.85
CA ILE A 311 -7.23 -8.63 21.99
C ILE A 311 -6.58 -8.43 23.36
N ASP A 312 -7.16 -8.92 24.46
CA ASP A 312 -6.58 -8.82 25.81
C ASP A 312 -5.21 -9.51 25.90
N SER A 313 -5.09 -10.68 25.28
CA SER A 313 -3.80 -11.39 25.18
C SER A 313 -2.77 -10.60 24.37
N LEU A 314 -3.19 -9.96 23.29
CA LEU A 314 -2.33 -9.11 22.45
C LEU A 314 -1.87 -7.85 23.19
N ARG A 315 -2.70 -7.25 24.05
CA ARG A 315 -2.31 -6.12 24.92
C ARG A 315 -1.13 -6.52 25.80
N THR A 316 -1.22 -7.68 26.45
CA THR A 316 -0.12 -8.24 27.26
C THR A 316 1.15 -8.49 26.44
N CYS A 317 1.02 -9.06 25.24
CA CYS A 317 2.16 -9.28 24.34
C CYS A 317 2.83 -7.95 23.92
N THR A 318 2.02 -6.95 23.63
CA THR A 318 2.47 -5.61 23.23
C THR A 318 3.17 -4.91 24.37
N LEU A 319 2.64 -4.99 25.59
CA LEU A 319 3.27 -4.44 26.79
C LEU A 319 4.68 -5.01 26.96
N LYS A 320 4.84 -6.34 26.87
CA LYS A 320 6.14 -6.99 27.01
C LYS A 320 7.12 -6.64 25.89
N TYR A 321 6.60 -6.52 24.67
CA TYR A 321 7.37 -6.04 23.53
C TYR A 321 7.88 -4.61 23.78
N LEU A 322 7.00 -3.67 24.16
CA LEU A 322 7.34 -2.28 24.43
C LEU A 322 8.36 -2.13 25.55
N GLU A 323 8.19 -2.84 26.68
CA GLU A 323 9.18 -2.85 27.78
C GLU A 323 10.58 -3.23 27.30
N THR A 324 10.67 -4.15 26.35
CA THR A 324 11.94 -4.65 25.82
C THR A 324 12.53 -3.68 24.82
N ILE A 325 11.75 -3.20 23.84
CA ILE A 325 12.30 -2.33 22.78
C ILE A 325 12.73 -0.97 23.34
N LEU A 326 12.00 -0.44 24.33
CA LEU A 326 12.32 0.87 24.92
C LEU A 326 13.65 0.83 25.69
N ARG A 327 14.00 -0.32 26.28
CA ARG A 327 15.32 -0.52 26.92
C ARG A 327 16.45 -0.70 25.92
N LEU A 328 16.13 -1.15 24.70
CA LEU A 328 17.10 -1.40 23.64
C LEU A 328 17.15 -0.29 22.58
N SER A 329 16.37 0.77 22.74
CA SER A 329 16.16 1.82 21.73
C SER A 329 17.47 2.43 21.24
N ASP A 330 18.37 2.78 22.15
CA ASP A 330 19.68 3.37 21.81
C ASP A 330 20.57 2.44 20.99
N ILE A 331 20.53 1.13 21.26
CA ILE A 331 21.29 0.14 20.49
C ILE A 331 20.63 -0.05 19.12
N ILE A 332 19.31 -0.18 19.09
CA ILE A 332 18.54 -0.35 17.85
C ILE A 332 18.76 0.83 16.92
N ILE A 333 18.73 2.07 17.43
CA ILE A 333 18.95 3.29 16.63
C ILE A 333 20.36 3.28 16.03
N ARG A 334 21.40 3.04 16.85
CA ARG A 334 22.80 2.98 16.37
C ARG A 334 23.01 1.93 15.30
N VAL A 335 22.46 0.73 15.48
CA VAL A 335 22.57 -0.34 14.48
C VAL A 335 21.78 0.02 13.22
N SER A 336 20.58 0.59 13.37
CA SER A 336 19.74 1.01 12.25
C SER A 336 20.40 2.09 11.39
N ASP A 337 21.16 3.01 11.98
CA ASP A 337 21.85 4.08 11.25
C ASP A 337 23.03 3.54 10.41
N ALA A 338 23.55 2.36 10.76
CA ALA A 338 24.56 1.65 9.97
C ALA A 338 23.98 0.78 8.84
N VAL A 339 22.65 0.61 8.78
CA VAL A 339 22.01 -0.16 7.69
C VAL A 339 22.12 0.62 6.38
N PRO A 340 22.67 0.02 5.31
CA PRO A 340 22.88 0.72 4.06
C PRO A 340 21.56 1.18 3.44
N SER A 341 21.50 2.44 3.00
CA SER A 341 20.36 2.92 2.24
C SER A 341 20.31 2.24 0.88
N ARG A 342 19.12 1.75 0.50
CA ARG A 342 18.86 1.09 -0.80
C ARG A 342 18.03 1.94 -1.76
N ARG A 343 17.63 3.13 -1.33
CA ARG A 343 16.82 4.12 -2.07
C ARG A 343 17.17 5.53 -1.62
N GLU A 344 16.86 6.53 -2.45
CA GLU A 344 16.96 7.94 -2.07
C GLU A 344 15.76 8.32 -1.19
N ARG A 345 15.96 8.35 0.14
CA ARG A 345 14.92 8.60 1.16
C ARG A 345 14.95 10.05 1.66
N VAL A 346 13.81 10.52 2.15
CA VAL A 346 13.76 11.71 3.01
C VAL A 346 14.41 11.39 4.36
N GLU A 347 15.09 12.35 4.97
CA GLU A 347 15.78 12.16 6.25
C GLU A 347 14.83 11.75 7.39
N ARG A 348 15.34 10.87 8.25
CA ARG A 348 14.60 10.20 9.34
C ARG A 348 14.00 11.17 10.37
N GLN A 349 14.61 12.35 10.58
CA GLN A 349 14.14 13.34 11.56
C GLN A 349 12.76 13.93 11.23
N VAL A 350 12.33 13.85 9.96
CA VAL A 350 11.00 14.28 9.51
C VAL A 350 9.96 13.15 9.65
N TYR A 351 10.41 11.89 9.84
CA TYR A 351 9.61 10.67 9.78
C TYR A 351 9.66 9.88 11.11
N GLY A 352 9.71 10.58 12.25
CA GLY A 352 9.71 9.96 13.58
C GLY A 352 8.46 9.11 13.79
N ARG A 353 8.63 7.81 14.06
CA ARG A 353 7.50 6.91 14.35
C ARG A 353 7.14 7.03 15.83
N GLU A 354 5.93 7.44 16.11
CA GLU A 354 5.42 7.58 17.47
C GLU A 354 4.86 6.26 17.99
N LEU A 355 5.25 5.89 19.22
CA LEU A 355 4.73 4.70 19.90
C LEU A 355 3.52 5.02 20.81
N GLY A 356 3.02 6.26 20.79
CA GLY A 356 1.97 6.72 21.69
C GLY A 356 0.71 5.86 21.63
N ASN A 357 0.23 5.53 20.42
CA ASN A 357 -0.94 4.69 20.24
C ASN A 357 -0.71 3.24 20.69
N ALA A 358 0.52 2.74 20.61
CA ALA A 358 0.87 1.41 21.12
C ALA A 358 0.87 1.38 22.65
N VAL A 359 1.32 2.46 23.31
CA VAL A 359 1.21 2.59 24.76
C VAL A 359 -0.25 2.68 25.19
N LEU A 360 -1.08 3.47 24.50
CA LEU A 360 -2.51 3.56 24.78
C LEU A 360 -3.21 2.20 24.63
N PHE A 361 -2.89 1.45 23.58
CA PHE A 361 -3.43 0.10 23.37
C PHE A 361 -3.18 -0.84 24.56
N THR A 362 -2.05 -0.72 25.24
CA THR A 362 -1.75 -1.54 26.43
C THR A 362 -2.52 -1.14 27.69
N ARG A 363 -3.15 0.03 27.70
CA ARG A 363 -3.84 0.62 28.85
C ARG A 363 -5.36 0.62 28.75
N ASP A 364 -5.91 0.38 27.56
CA ASP A 364 -7.35 0.21 27.35
C ASP A 364 -7.79 -1.12 27.97
N GLU A 365 -7.82 -1.19 29.29
CA GLU A 365 -8.62 -2.15 30.05
C GLU A 365 -10.01 -1.52 30.18
N ASN A 366 -10.95 -1.92 29.32
CA ASN A 366 -12.38 -1.55 29.28
C ASN A 366 -12.87 -0.40 30.19
#